data_AF-A0A7R9AJP6-F1
#
_entry.id   AF-A0A7R9AJP6-F1
#
_cell.length_a   1.000
_cell.length_b   1.000
_cell.length_c   1.000
_cell.angle_alpha   90.00
_cell.angle_beta   90.00
_cell.angle_gamma   90.00
#
_symmetry.space_group_name_H-M   'P 1'
#
loop_
_entity.id
_entity.type
_entity.pdbx_description
1 polymer ?
#
loop_
_entity_poly.entity_id
_entity_poly.type
_entity_poly.pdbx_seq_one_letter_code
_entity_poly.pdbx_strand_id
1 'polypeptide(L)'
;MINSLEKFDFIIALYTLADVLTITQPIARSIQAEDMDLVSVFEQLHTLRATLGTWRREAETAFWKIFLEAAEKAELLGIVVKLPGTSQQTKRFNAPSTCSEEYYRRALLIPFLD
;
A
#
# COMPACT_ATOMS: atom_id res chain seq x y z
N MET A 1 1.31 -20.26 10.98
CA MET A 1 1.64 -19.65 9.68
C MET A 1 0.36 -19.36 8.88
N ILE A 2 -0.57 -20.32 8.77
CA ILE A 2 -1.88 -20.12 8.10
C ILE A 2 -2.76 -19.05 8.79
N ASN A 3 -2.86 -19.04 10.12
CA ASN A 3 -3.60 -18.00 10.85
C ASN A 3 -3.12 -16.55 10.63
N SER A 4 -1.94 -16.32 10.05
CA SER A 4 -1.48 -14.97 9.71
C SER A 4 -2.00 -14.51 8.35
N LEU A 5 -2.31 -15.44 7.45
CA LEU A 5 -2.86 -15.17 6.11
C LEU A 5 -4.36 -14.83 6.18
N GLU A 6 -5.05 -15.32 7.21
CA GLU A 6 -6.48 -15.06 7.47
C GLU A 6 -6.73 -13.75 8.26
N LYS A 7 -5.67 -12.98 8.55
CA LYS A 7 -5.82 -11.70 9.25
C LYS A 7 -6.06 -10.59 8.25
N PHE A 8 -6.89 -9.64 8.67
CA PHE A 8 -7.11 -8.40 7.92
C PHE A 8 -5.78 -7.66 7.65
N ASP A 9 -4.81 -7.72 8.57
CA ASP A 9 -3.45 -7.18 8.39
C ASP A 9 -2.78 -7.66 7.09
N PHE A 10 -2.94 -8.94 6.74
CA PHE A 10 -2.35 -9.52 5.54
C PHE A 10 -3.10 -9.09 4.29
N ILE A 11 -4.43 -9.07 4.34
CA ILE A 11 -5.28 -8.64 3.22
C ILE A 11 -4.99 -7.18 2.87
N ILE A 12 -5.06 -6.27 3.83
CA ILE A 12 -4.81 -4.84 3.57
C ILE A 12 -3.38 -4.61 3.08
N ALA A 13 -2.38 -5.31 3.63
CA ALA A 13 -1.01 -5.23 3.15
C ALA A 13 -0.87 -5.72 1.70
N LEU A 14 -1.52 -6.84 1.35
CA LEU A 14 -1.48 -7.39 0.00
C LEU A 14 -2.12 -6.43 -1.03
N TYR A 15 -3.27 -5.86 -0.70
CA TYR A 15 -3.97 -4.90 -1.56
C TYR A 15 -3.15 -3.62 -1.75
N THR A 16 -2.60 -3.07 -0.66
CA THR A 16 -1.72 -1.89 -0.76
C THR A 16 -0.48 -2.16 -1.61
N LEU A 17 0.12 -3.35 -1.47
CA LEU A 17 1.28 -3.74 -2.27
C LEU A 17 0.91 -3.92 -3.74
N ALA A 18 -0.23 -4.56 -4.03
CA ALA A 18 -0.69 -4.79 -5.40
C ALA A 18 -0.89 -3.48 -6.16
N ASP A 19 -1.48 -2.46 -5.53
CA ASP A 19 -1.66 -1.15 -6.15
C ASP A 19 -0.34 -0.44 -6.43
N VAL A 20 0.56 -0.40 -5.45
CA VAL A 20 1.90 0.22 -5.62
C VAL A 20 2.68 -0.50 -6.72
N LEU A 21 2.59 -1.84 -6.77
CA LEU A 21 3.21 -2.64 -7.82
C LEU A 21 2.59 -2.36 -9.20
N THR A 22 1.28 -2.14 -9.28
CA THR A 22 0.62 -1.79 -10.55
C THR A 22 1.13 -0.46 -11.11
N ILE A 23 1.36 0.53 -10.24
CA ILE A 23 1.90 1.84 -10.63
C ILE A 23 3.38 1.73 -11.07
N THR A 24 4.17 0.87 -10.43
CA THR A 24 5.60 0.69 -10.72
C THR A 24 5.90 -0.32 -11.84
N GLN A 25 4.95 -1.19 -12.16
CA GLN A 25 5.04 -2.21 -13.21
C GLN A 25 5.51 -1.68 -14.59
N PRO A 26 4.99 -0.57 -15.13
CA PRO A 26 5.42 -0.09 -16.45
C PRO A 26 6.92 0.19 -16.51
N ILE A 27 7.48 0.81 -15.48
CA ILE A 27 8.91 1.11 -15.41
C ILE A 27 9.74 -0.15 -15.15
N ALA A 28 9.26 -1.04 -14.28
CA ALA A 28 9.91 -2.32 -14.08
C ALA A 28 10.06 -3.10 -15.40
N ARG A 29 9.02 -3.07 -16.26
CA ARG A 29 9.06 -3.66 -17.61
C ARG A 29 10.03 -2.92 -18.52
N SER A 30 10.02 -1.59 -18.54
CA SER A 30 10.93 -0.81 -19.38
C SER A 30 12.40 -1.03 -19.02
N ILE A 31 12.71 -1.19 -17.72
CA ILE A 31 14.07 -1.49 -17.23
C ILE A 31 14.47 -2.96 -17.48
N GLN A 32 13.50 -3.87 -17.62
CA GLN A 32 13.78 -5.29 -17.88
C GLN A 32 13.78 -5.64 -19.38
N ALA A 33 13.52 -4.67 -20.26
CA ALA A 33 13.54 -4.87 -21.70
C ALA A 33 14.98 -5.08 -22.21
N GLU A 34 15.12 -5.95 -23.22
CA GLU A 34 16.42 -6.27 -23.86
C GLU A 34 16.99 -5.04 -24.60
N ASP A 35 16.13 -4.26 -25.26
CA ASP A 35 16.45 -3.00 -25.94
C ASP A 35 15.98 -1.79 -25.11
N MET A 36 16.69 -1.52 -24.01
CA MET A 36 16.33 -0.42 -23.11
C MET A 36 16.69 0.95 -23.70
N ASP A 37 15.67 1.77 -24.00
CA ASP A 37 15.86 3.20 -24.24
C ASP A 37 15.95 3.96 -22.90
N LEU A 38 17.18 4.25 -22.49
CA LEU A 38 17.47 4.96 -21.25
C LEU A 38 16.75 6.31 -21.16
N VAL A 39 16.62 7.05 -22.27
CA VAL A 39 15.99 8.38 -22.26
C VAL A 39 14.50 8.24 -21.93
N SER A 40 13.81 7.31 -22.60
CA SER A 40 12.40 7.00 -22.32
C SER A 40 12.20 6.50 -20.89
N VAL A 41 13.09 5.64 -20.37
CA VAL A 41 13.03 5.16 -18.99
C VAL A 41 13.17 6.31 -17.99
N PHE A 42 14.07 7.26 -18.23
CA PHE A 42 14.25 8.44 -17.38
C PHE A 42 12.99 9.31 -17.37
N GLU A 43 12.37 9.56 -18.52
CA GLU A 43 11.11 10.31 -18.61
C GLU A 43 9.98 9.60 -17.84
N GLN A 44 9.82 8.29 -18.04
CA GLN A 44 8.85 7.48 -17.31
C GLN A 44 9.10 7.55 -15.79
N LEU A 45 10.35 7.49 -15.35
CA LEU A 45 10.73 7.56 -13.94
C LEU A 45 10.40 8.93 -13.33
N HIS A 46 10.57 10.02 -14.08
CA HIS A 46 10.12 11.35 -13.68
C HIS A 46 8.60 11.42 -13.54
N THR A 47 7.84 10.85 -14.48
CA THR A 47 6.39 10.76 -14.41
C THR A 47 5.94 9.92 -13.21
N LEU A 48 6.56 8.76 -12.96
CA LEU A 48 6.28 7.92 -11.81
C LEU A 48 6.52 8.65 -10.50
N ARG A 49 7.64 9.37 -10.38
CA ARG A 49 7.94 10.17 -9.19
C ARG A 49 6.86 11.23 -8.95
N ALA A 50 6.38 11.89 -10.01
CA ALA A 50 5.28 12.83 -9.90
C ALA A 50 3.97 12.14 -9.47
N THR A 51 3.65 10.98 -10.04
CA THR A 51 2.46 10.19 -9.68
C THR A 51 2.52 9.74 -8.23
N LEU A 52 3.64 9.18 -7.76
CA LEU A 52 3.84 8.78 -6.36
C LEU A 52 3.76 9.99 -5.41
N GLY A 53 4.28 11.15 -5.82
CA GLY A 53 4.16 12.39 -5.06
C GLY A 53 2.72 12.89 -4.95
N THR A 54 1.91 12.74 -6.00
CA THR A 54 0.47 13.04 -5.97
C THR A 54 -0.29 12.02 -5.11
N TRP A 55 0.05 10.73 -5.23
CA TRP A 55 -0.48 9.66 -4.38
C TRP A 55 -0.20 9.91 -2.90
N ARG A 56 0.97 10.46 -2.57
CA ARG A 56 1.29 10.88 -1.20
C ARG A 56 0.43 12.05 -0.72
N ARG A 57 0.19 13.05 -1.57
CA ARG A 57 -0.66 14.21 -1.24
C ARG A 57 -2.12 13.80 -1.08
N GLU A 58 -2.57 12.83 -1.87
CA GLU A 58 -3.94 12.29 -1.86
C GLU A 58 -4.04 10.97 -1.10
N ALA A 59 -3.09 10.68 -0.21
CA ALA A 59 -2.96 9.38 0.45
C ALA A 59 -4.20 8.99 1.26
N GLU A 60 -4.96 9.95 1.78
CA GLU A 60 -6.23 9.67 2.47
C GLU A 60 -7.29 9.15 1.50
N THR A 61 -7.51 9.86 0.40
CA THR A 61 -8.51 9.48 -0.62
C THR A 61 -8.12 8.20 -1.35
N ALA A 62 -6.83 8.02 -1.66
CA ALA A 62 -6.31 6.83 -2.32
C ALA A 62 -6.40 5.61 -1.41
N PHE A 63 -5.97 5.75 -0.15
CA PHE A 63 -6.02 4.65 0.82
C PHE A 63 -7.45 4.26 1.18
N TRP A 64 -8.39 5.21 1.25
CA TRP A 64 -9.79 4.92 1.53
C TRP A 64 -10.39 3.92 0.55
N LYS A 65 -10.10 4.06 -0.75
CA LYS A 65 -10.57 3.12 -1.79
C LYS A 65 -9.99 1.72 -1.57
N ILE A 66 -8.67 1.64 -1.35
CA ILE A 66 -7.96 0.38 -1.08
C ILE A 66 -8.52 -0.30 0.18
N PHE A 67 -8.77 0.49 1.22
CA PHE A 67 -9.33 0.01 2.48
C PHE A 67 -10.74 -0.53 2.30
N LEU A 68 -11.58 0.15 1.52
CA LEU A 68 -12.95 -0.29 1.24
C LEU A 68 -12.96 -1.61 0.46
N GLU A 69 -12.15 -1.73 -0.59
CA GLU A 69 -12.04 -2.96 -1.38
C GLU A 69 -11.50 -4.13 -0.53
N ALA A 70 -10.47 -3.87 0.29
CA ALA A 70 -9.94 -4.87 1.21
C ALA A 70 -10.96 -5.28 2.28
N ALA A 71 -11.77 -4.33 2.79
CA ALA A 71 -12.81 -4.59 3.78
C ALA A 71 -13.96 -5.42 3.20
N GLU A 72 -14.42 -5.11 2.00
CA GLU A 72 -15.46 -5.88 1.29
C GLU A 72 -15.00 -7.34 1.07
N LYS A 73 -13.74 -7.53 0.69
CA LYS A 73 -13.17 -8.86 0.47
C LYS A 73 -12.93 -9.62 1.77
N ALA A 74 -12.54 -8.93 2.84
CA ALA A 74 -12.44 -9.51 4.17
C ALA A 74 -13.82 -9.96 4.69
N GLU A 75 -14.87 -9.16 4.47
CA GLU A 75 -16.25 -9.51 4.82
C GLU A 75 -16.72 -10.76 4.07
N LEU A 76 -16.45 -10.85 2.76
CA LEU A 76 -16.75 -12.05 1.97
C LEU A 76 -16.06 -13.32 2.50
N LEU A 77 -14.85 -13.17 3.07
CA LEU A 77 -14.07 -14.25 3.68
C LEU A 77 -14.44 -14.50 5.14
N GLY A 78 -15.39 -13.76 5.72
CA GLY A 78 -15.79 -13.88 7.12
C GLY A 78 -14.74 -13.35 8.12
N ILE A 79 -13.81 -12.51 7.67
CA ILE A 79 -12.71 -11.96 8.46
C ILE A 79 -13.15 -10.63 9.07
N VAL A 80 -13.18 -10.55 10.40
CA VAL A 80 -13.55 -9.32 11.10
C VAL A 80 -12.42 -8.29 11.01
N VAL A 81 -12.73 -7.13 10.43
CA VAL A 81 -11.86 -5.96 10.47
C VAL A 81 -11.80 -5.45 11.91
N LYS A 82 -10.65 -5.65 12.57
CA LYS A 82 -10.40 -5.12 13.91
C LYS A 82 -9.26 -4.13 13.86
N LEU A 83 -9.35 -3.08 14.67
CA LEU A 83 -8.20 -2.24 14.98
C LEU A 83 -7.18 -3.14 15.71
N PRO A 84 -5.97 -3.31 15.17
CA PRO A 84 -4.95 -4.08 15.87
C PRO A 84 -4.63 -3.35 17.18
N GLY A 85 -4.78 -4.06 18.31
CA GLY A 85 -4.48 -3.49 19.62
C GLY A 85 -3.02 -3.06 19.68
N THR A 86 -2.77 -1.86 20.21
CA THR A 86 -1.45 -1.25 20.32
C THR A 86 -0.49 -2.20 21.06
N SER A 87 0.30 -2.97 20.31
CA SER A 87 1.34 -3.80 20.90
C SER A 87 2.50 -2.93 21.38
N GLN A 88 3.25 -3.37 22.39
CA GLN A 88 4.39 -2.63 22.98
C GLN A 88 5.61 -2.50 22.04
N GLN A 89 5.40 -2.45 20.72
CA GLN A 89 6.48 -2.27 19.75
C GLN A 89 7.03 -0.85 19.88
N THR A 90 8.17 -0.72 20.57
CA THR A 90 8.89 0.54 20.79
C THR A 90 9.62 1.06 19.55
N LYS A 91 9.81 0.21 18.54
CA LYS A 91 10.51 0.53 17.28
C LYS A 91 9.59 0.91 16.12
N ARG A 92 8.27 0.79 16.25
CA ARG A 92 7.31 1.25 15.24
C ARG A 92 6.71 2.59 15.67
N PHE A 93 6.36 3.41 14.68
CA PHE A 93 5.62 4.64 14.91
C PHE A 93 4.21 4.25 15.39
N ASN A 94 4.03 4.17 16.72
CA ASN A 94 2.73 3.97 17.35
C ASN A 94 1.91 5.25 17.21
N ALA A 95 1.45 5.53 15.99
CA ALA A 95 0.58 6.65 15.76
C ALA A 95 -0.74 6.38 16.49
N PRO A 96 -1.21 7.27 17.37
CA PRO A 96 -2.57 7.18 17.87
C PRO A 96 -3.50 7.28 16.65
N SER A 97 -4.27 6.22 16.40
CA SER A 97 -5.26 6.17 15.33
C SER A 97 -6.64 6.03 15.95
N THR A 98 -7.57 6.89 15.55
CA THR A 98 -8.96 6.81 16.04
C THR A 98 -9.76 5.76 15.27
N CYS A 99 -9.31 5.43 14.04
CA CYS A 99 -9.95 4.48 13.13
C CYS A 99 -8.94 3.47 12.53
N SER A 100 -9.43 2.29 12.12
CA SER A 100 -8.60 1.26 11.49
C SER A 100 -7.97 1.71 10.17
N GLU A 101 -8.68 2.51 9.40
CA GLU A 101 -8.19 3.07 8.13
C GLU A 101 -6.99 3.99 8.34
N GLU A 102 -7.06 4.90 9.31
CA GLU A 102 -5.95 5.78 9.69
C GLU A 102 -4.72 4.99 10.19
N TYR A 103 -4.95 3.91 10.95
CA TYR A 103 -3.88 3.02 11.41
C TYR A 103 -3.12 2.41 10.23
N TYR A 104 -3.82 1.74 9.32
CA TYR A 104 -3.16 1.04 8.21
C TYR A 104 -2.56 2.01 7.18
N ARG A 105 -3.15 3.19 6.97
CA ARG A 105 -2.55 4.23 6.13
C ARG A 105 -1.18 4.64 6.64
N ARG A 106 -1.05 4.90 7.94
CA ARG A 106 0.22 5.30 8.57
C ARG A 106 1.21 4.16 8.72
N ALA A 107 0.73 2.93 8.90
CA ALA A 107 1.57 1.76 9.10
C ALA A 107 2.06 1.12 7.80
N LEU A 108 1.31 1.25 6.70
CA LEU A 108 1.59 0.60 5.42
C LEU A 108 1.86 1.61 4.31
N LEU A 109 0.88 2.45 3.96
CA LEU A 109 1.00 3.29 2.76
C LEU A 109 2.10 4.34 2.88
N ILE A 110 2.17 5.08 3.99
CA ILE A 110 3.17 6.14 4.16
C ILE A 110 4.60 5.57 4.16
N PRO A 111 4.93 4.51 4.94
CA PRO A 111 6.26 3.90 4.91
C PRO A 111 6.63 3.25 3.57
N PHE A 112 5.65 2.84 2.76
CA PHE A 112 5.93 2.31 1.42
C PHE A 112 6.26 3.40 0.38
N LEU A 113 5.86 4.65 0.64
CA LEU A 113 6.07 5.80 -0.24
C LEU A 113 7.26 6.68 0.20
N ASP A 114 7.92 6.35 1.32
CA ASP A 114 9.14 6.98 1.86
C ASP A 114 10.38 6.12 1.57
#